data_AF-A0A1Y5E3G6-F1
#
_entry.id   AF-A0A1Y5E3G6-F1
#
_cell.length_a   1.000
_cell.length_b   1.000
_cell.length_c   1.000
_cell.angle_alpha   90.00
_cell.angle_beta   90.00
_cell.angle_gamma   90.00
#
_symmetry.space_group_name_H-M   'P 1'
#
loop_
_entity.id
_entity.type
_entity.pdbx_description
1 polymer ?
#
loop_
_entity_poly.entity_id
_entity_poly.type
_entity_poly.pdbx_seq_one_letter_code
_entity_poly.pdbx_strand_id
1 'polypeptide(L)'
;MTFSFNKSLAAVSVAALFAMSSQANAGLIKSLDNNLIYDDVSNVTWLADVLYAKTSGFDADSKMTWANSNTWAVGLNAFGFSDWRLATRDEGLSLQDVGQNTSLFSNTDPASHQFWTSTVSTTNAAKLAWFRLDGSSNFVIPGTSKKYAWAVTDGDVAGLKVDVPEPATIAMFSLALAGFAYRRKQLNK
;
A
#
# COMPACT_ATOMS: atom_id res chain seq x y z
N MET A 1 -46.11 2.57 -44.82
CA MET A 1 -44.94 3.28 -44.22
C MET A 1 -44.34 2.37 -43.17
N THR A 2 -43.26 1.65 -43.50
CA THR A 2 -42.54 0.77 -42.58
C THR A 2 -41.49 1.58 -41.84
N PHE A 3 -41.64 1.73 -40.52
CA PHE A 3 -40.63 2.37 -39.67
C PHE A 3 -39.47 1.39 -39.46
N SER A 4 -38.30 1.66 -40.04
CA SER A 4 -37.08 0.95 -39.69
C SER A 4 -36.49 1.54 -38.41
N PHE A 5 -36.38 0.71 -37.37
CA PHE A 5 -35.60 1.05 -36.19
C PHE A 5 -34.11 1.01 -36.55
N ASN A 6 -33.43 2.17 -36.51
CA ASN A 6 -31.99 2.25 -36.67
C ASN A 6 -31.31 1.53 -35.50
N LYS A 7 -30.91 0.27 -35.73
CA LYS A 7 -30.20 -0.61 -34.78
C LYS A 7 -28.84 -0.04 -34.30
N SER A 8 -28.38 1.07 -34.87
CA SER A 8 -27.05 1.65 -34.61
C SER A 8 -26.91 2.32 -33.25
N LEU A 9 -27.95 2.99 -32.72
CA LEU A 9 -27.82 3.71 -31.44
C LEU A 9 -27.74 2.78 -30.21
N ALA A 10 -28.46 1.65 -30.24
CA ALA A 10 -28.42 0.67 -29.15
C ALA A 10 -27.06 -0.04 -29.05
N ALA A 11 -26.40 -0.27 -30.19
CA ALA A 11 -25.09 -0.93 -30.24
C ALA A 11 -23.94 -0.05 -29.74
N VAL A 12 -23.99 1.26 -30.01
CA VAL A 12 -22.97 2.23 -29.53
C VAL A 12 -22.99 2.36 -28.00
N SER A 13 -24.18 2.24 -27.40
CA SER A 13 -24.36 2.31 -25.94
C SER A 13 -23.67 1.14 -25.23
N VAL A 14 -23.81 -0.09 -25.75
CA VAL A 14 -23.24 -1.30 -25.15
C VAL A 14 -21.71 -1.36 -25.30
N ALA A 15 -21.17 -0.86 -26.41
CA ALA A 15 -19.71 -0.83 -26.62
C ALA A 15 -18.99 0.16 -25.70
N ALA A 16 -19.60 1.30 -25.38
CA ALA A 16 -19.04 2.26 -24.42
C ALA A 16 -19.07 1.74 -22.96
N LEU A 17 -20.01 0.86 -22.62
CA LEU A 17 -20.18 0.26 -21.29
C LEU A 17 -19.09 -0.78 -20.95
N PHE A 18 -18.41 -1.36 -21.95
CA PHE A 18 -17.32 -2.33 -21.73
C PHE A 18 -15.92 -1.70 -21.58
N ALA A 19 -15.77 -0.40 -21.89
CA ALA A 19 -14.47 0.28 -21.86
C ALA A 19 -14.09 0.87 -20.49
N MET A 20 -14.95 0.75 -19.47
CA MET A 20 -14.74 1.40 -18.16
C MET A 20 -14.69 0.37 -17.04
N SER A 21 -13.71 -0.53 -17.07
CA SER A 21 -13.33 -1.30 -15.88
C SER A 21 -12.35 -0.50 -15.03
N SER A 22 -12.81 0.04 -13.91
CA SER A 22 -11.93 0.58 -12.86
C SER A 22 -11.23 -0.59 -12.16
N GLN A 23 -10.04 -0.95 -12.61
CA GLN A 23 -9.15 -1.79 -11.81
C GLN A 23 -8.45 -0.89 -10.79
N ALA A 24 -8.99 -0.79 -9.58
CA ALA A 24 -8.25 -0.30 -8.43
C ALA A 24 -7.66 -1.52 -7.72
N ASN A 25 -6.38 -1.82 -7.98
CA ASN A 25 -5.60 -2.73 -7.15
C ASN A 25 -4.25 -2.06 -6.94
N ALA A 26 -4.05 -1.41 -5.79
CA ALA A 26 -2.87 -0.61 -5.54
C ALA A 26 -2.22 -0.94 -4.20
N GLY A 27 -1.86 -2.21 -3.99
CA GLY A 27 -1.17 -2.69 -2.79
C GLY A 27 0.01 -1.83 -2.31
N LEU A 28 0.81 -1.30 -3.25
CA LEU A 28 1.93 -0.41 -2.97
C LEU A 28 1.97 0.72 -4.02
N ILE A 29 2.06 1.97 -3.56
CA ILE A 29 2.08 3.16 -4.40
C ILE A 29 3.37 3.94 -4.11
N LYS A 30 4.21 4.08 -5.13
CA LYS A 30 5.51 4.77 -5.01
C LYS A 30 5.37 6.27 -5.27
N SER A 31 6.06 7.09 -4.48
CA SER A 31 6.12 8.54 -4.68
C SER A 31 6.89 8.92 -5.95
N LEU A 32 6.61 10.11 -6.50
CA LEU A 32 7.26 10.60 -7.73
C LEU A 32 8.77 10.76 -7.57
N ASP A 33 9.23 11.10 -6.37
CA ASP A 33 10.64 11.24 -6.02
C ASP A 33 11.31 9.91 -5.64
N ASN A 34 10.56 8.80 -5.68
CA ASN A 34 10.99 7.44 -5.37
C ASN A 34 11.47 7.20 -3.93
N ASN A 35 11.22 8.14 -3.01
CA ASN A 35 11.68 8.07 -1.62
C ASN A 35 10.70 7.35 -0.69
N LEU A 36 9.42 7.33 -1.04
CA LEU A 36 8.33 6.85 -0.18
C LEU A 36 7.46 5.85 -0.94
N ILE A 37 6.93 4.87 -0.22
CA ILE A 37 6.00 3.86 -0.75
C ILE A 37 4.83 3.74 0.22
N TYR A 38 3.65 4.16 -0.21
CA TYR A 38 2.42 3.99 0.56
C TYR A 38 1.87 2.58 0.35
N ASP A 39 1.58 1.87 1.44
CA ASP A 39 0.91 0.57 1.49
C ASP A 39 -0.56 0.79 1.83
N ASP A 40 -1.44 0.51 0.87
CA ASP A 40 -2.88 0.74 1.01
C ASP A 40 -3.59 -0.37 1.81
N VAL A 41 -2.94 -1.52 2.02
CA VAL A 41 -3.44 -2.66 2.80
C VAL A 41 -3.27 -2.38 4.28
N SER A 42 -2.08 -1.94 4.69
CA SER A 42 -1.77 -1.63 6.09
C SER A 42 -1.95 -0.15 6.45
N ASN A 43 -2.22 0.71 5.45
CA ASN A 43 -2.41 2.15 5.62
C ASN A 43 -1.20 2.82 6.30
N VAL A 44 0.01 2.55 5.78
CA VAL A 44 1.27 3.16 6.24
C VAL A 44 2.13 3.56 5.05
N THR A 45 2.99 4.54 5.23
CA THR A 45 4.00 4.93 4.26
C THR A 45 5.37 4.45 4.70
N TRP A 46 6.00 3.62 3.87
CA TRP A 46 7.34 3.08 4.04
C TRP A 46 8.39 4.03 3.46
N LEU A 47 9.57 4.06 4.10
CA LEU A 47 10.77 4.49 3.39
C LEU A 47 11.06 3.54 2.24
N ALA A 48 11.27 4.05 1.03
CA ALA A 48 11.60 3.22 -0.11
C ALA A 48 12.98 2.56 0.03
N ASP A 49 13.93 3.23 0.69
CA ASP A 49 15.23 2.68 1.06
C ASP A 49 15.13 1.93 2.40
N VAL A 50 15.21 0.59 2.33
CA VAL A 50 15.09 -0.26 3.52
C VAL A 50 16.29 -0.15 4.48
N LEU A 51 17.41 0.40 4.00
CA LEU A 51 18.64 0.61 4.77
C LEU A 51 18.93 2.11 4.99
N TYR A 52 17.89 2.94 5.09
CA TYR A 52 18.03 4.39 5.16
C TYR A 52 18.92 4.87 6.33
N ALA A 53 19.00 4.15 7.45
CA ALA A 53 19.94 4.50 8.53
C ALA A 53 21.40 4.50 8.05
N LYS A 54 21.75 3.61 7.12
CA LYS A 54 23.05 3.62 6.46
C LYS A 54 23.17 4.73 5.43
N THR A 55 22.19 4.86 4.56
CA THR A 55 22.22 5.85 3.46
C THR A 55 22.26 7.30 3.97
N SER A 56 21.59 7.58 5.09
CA SER A 56 21.63 8.87 5.79
C SER A 56 22.94 9.13 6.56
N GLY A 57 23.80 8.11 6.71
CA GLY A 57 25.03 8.19 7.49
C GLY A 57 24.84 8.06 9.00
N PHE A 58 23.65 7.71 9.48
CA PHE A 58 23.37 7.52 10.91
C PHE A 58 24.07 6.28 11.49
N ASP A 59 24.13 5.20 10.71
CA ASP A 59 24.77 3.94 11.10
C ASP A 59 25.61 3.36 9.95
N ALA A 60 26.62 2.54 10.22
CA ALA A 60 27.52 2.04 9.19
C ALA A 60 26.91 0.91 8.32
N ASP A 61 26.04 0.09 8.91
CA ASP A 61 25.46 -1.09 8.26
C ASP A 61 23.94 -1.20 8.41
N SER A 62 23.31 -0.21 9.04
CA SER A 62 21.89 -0.14 9.37
C SER A 62 21.44 -1.21 10.37
N LYS A 63 22.37 -1.93 11.02
CA LYS A 63 22.07 -2.94 12.03
C LYS A 63 22.24 -2.38 13.43
N MET A 64 21.16 -2.39 14.18
CA MET A 64 21.11 -1.83 15.53
C MET A 64 20.38 -2.75 16.49
N THR A 65 20.58 -2.52 17.79
CA THR A 65 19.76 -3.16 18.82
C THR A 65 18.32 -2.66 18.68
N TRP A 66 17.36 -3.41 19.20
CA TRP A 66 15.95 -3.00 19.13
C TRP A 66 15.70 -1.62 19.77
N ALA A 67 16.35 -1.33 20.91
CA ALA A 67 16.25 -0.04 21.58
C ALA A 67 16.81 1.11 20.71
N ASN A 68 17.98 0.91 20.09
CA ASN A 68 18.56 1.90 19.19
C ASN A 68 17.71 2.08 17.92
N SER A 69 17.05 1.02 17.44
CA SER A 69 16.15 1.06 16.28
C SER A 69 14.91 1.91 16.54
N ASN A 70 14.28 1.75 17.71
CA ASN A 70 13.17 2.61 18.10
C ASN A 70 13.62 4.06 18.29
N THR A 71 14.77 4.27 18.93
CA THR A 71 15.34 5.61 19.14
C THR A 71 15.63 6.31 17.81
N TRP A 72 16.23 5.59 16.86
CA TRP A 72 16.50 6.10 15.51
C TRP A 72 15.21 6.46 14.79
N ALA A 73 14.21 5.56 14.77
CA ALA A 73 12.95 5.80 14.08
C ALA A 73 12.23 7.03 14.65
N VAL A 74 12.08 7.13 15.97
CA VAL A 74 11.40 8.27 16.63
C VAL A 74 12.15 9.59 16.43
N GLY A 75 13.48 9.56 16.34
CA GLY A 75 14.30 10.74 16.09
C GLY A 75 14.46 11.09 14.60
N LEU A 76 13.91 10.29 13.70
CA LEU A 76 14.09 10.46 12.26
C LEU A 76 13.29 11.66 11.77
N ASN A 77 13.94 12.55 11.03
CA ASN A 77 13.27 13.56 10.22
C ASN A 77 13.73 13.35 8.78
N ALA A 78 12.85 12.81 7.95
CA ALA A 78 13.15 12.41 6.59
C ALA A 78 11.97 12.77 5.69
N PHE A 79 12.29 13.31 4.51
CA PHE A 79 11.32 13.63 3.45
C PHE A 79 10.16 14.55 3.92
N GLY A 80 10.41 15.39 4.93
CA GLY A 80 9.43 16.33 5.48
C GLY A 80 8.55 15.78 6.62
N PHE A 81 8.79 14.53 7.06
CA PHE A 81 8.03 13.87 8.12
C PHE A 81 8.92 13.55 9.32
N SER A 82 8.36 13.70 10.53
CA SER A 82 9.02 13.41 11.81
C SER A 82 8.38 12.24 12.58
N ASP A 83 7.21 11.78 12.15
CA ASP A 83 6.40 10.80 12.89
C ASP A 83 6.73 9.38 12.42
N TRP A 84 8.02 9.08 12.38
CA TRP A 84 8.56 7.80 11.95
C TRP A 84 8.60 6.82 13.13
N ARG A 85 8.29 5.56 12.84
CA ARG A 85 8.33 4.45 13.80
C ARG A 85 8.79 3.18 13.12
N LEU A 86 9.15 2.17 13.91
CA LEU A 86 9.28 0.83 13.38
C LEU A 86 7.89 0.29 13.01
N ALA A 87 7.82 -0.45 11.90
CA ALA A 87 6.62 -1.18 11.53
C ALA A 87 6.23 -2.19 12.61
N THR A 88 4.95 -2.48 12.73
CA THR A 88 4.48 -3.64 13.49
C THR A 88 4.82 -4.92 12.73
N ARG A 89 4.76 -6.07 13.41
CA ARG A 89 4.94 -7.37 12.75
C ARG A 89 3.91 -7.60 11.65
N ASP A 90 2.67 -7.19 11.88
CA ASP A 90 1.59 -7.45 10.95
C ASP A 90 1.68 -6.53 9.72
N GLU A 91 2.07 -5.26 9.90
CA GLU A 91 2.43 -4.34 8.79
C GLU A 91 3.62 -4.89 7.96
N GLY A 92 4.66 -5.40 8.62
CA GLY A 92 5.78 -6.01 7.88
C GLY A 92 5.36 -7.23 7.05
N LEU A 93 4.37 -7.99 7.52
CA LEU A 93 3.87 -9.19 6.85
C LEU A 93 2.84 -8.88 5.75
N SER A 94 2.12 -7.74 5.81
CA SER A 94 1.18 -7.33 4.74
C SER A 94 1.87 -7.11 3.39
N LEU A 95 3.17 -6.81 3.41
CA LEU A 95 3.99 -6.72 2.20
C LEU A 95 4.04 -8.02 1.37
N GLN A 96 3.63 -9.16 1.94
CA GLN A 96 3.46 -10.42 1.20
C GLN A 96 2.16 -10.46 0.41
N ASP A 97 1.08 -9.91 0.97
CA ASP A 97 -0.26 -9.97 0.40
C ASP A 97 -0.38 -9.12 -0.86
N VAL A 98 0.45 -8.08 -0.98
CA VAL A 98 0.59 -7.21 -2.15
C VAL A 98 1.38 -7.86 -3.32
N GLY A 99 1.68 -9.17 -3.23
CA GLY A 99 2.27 -9.94 -4.33
C GLY A 99 3.79 -9.82 -4.46
N GLN A 100 4.49 -9.52 -3.37
CA GLN A 100 5.97 -9.50 -3.33
C GLN A 100 6.60 -8.59 -4.39
N ASN A 101 6.00 -7.44 -4.70
CA ASN A 101 6.66 -6.43 -5.53
C ASN A 101 7.74 -5.67 -4.72
N THR A 102 8.61 -6.41 -4.03
CA THR A 102 9.70 -5.85 -3.23
C THR A 102 10.72 -5.10 -4.08
N SER A 103 10.62 -5.23 -5.42
CA SER A 103 11.41 -4.46 -6.38
C SER A 103 11.15 -2.96 -6.31
N LEU A 104 10.04 -2.53 -5.71
CA LEU A 104 9.75 -1.12 -5.47
C LEU A 104 10.69 -0.50 -4.44
N PHE A 105 11.14 -1.29 -3.48
CA PHE A 105 12.09 -0.89 -2.45
C PHE A 105 13.53 -0.98 -2.96
N SER A 106 14.42 -0.14 -2.43
CA SER A 106 15.85 -0.18 -2.70
C SER A 106 16.62 -0.76 -1.53
N ASN A 107 17.86 -1.20 -1.79
CA ASN A 107 18.73 -1.87 -0.80
C ASN A 107 18.11 -3.13 -0.18
N THR A 108 17.20 -3.77 -0.91
CA THR A 108 16.58 -5.03 -0.50
C THR A 108 17.50 -6.22 -0.80
N ASP A 109 17.94 -6.91 0.24
CA ASP A 109 18.23 -8.34 0.18
C ASP A 109 17.12 -9.05 0.96
N PRO A 110 16.05 -9.50 0.29
CA PRO A 110 14.83 -9.98 0.95
C PRO A 110 15.03 -11.25 1.78
N ALA A 111 16.09 -12.03 1.51
CA ALA A 111 16.41 -13.25 2.26
C ALA A 111 17.35 -12.99 3.46
N SER A 112 18.25 -11.99 3.37
CA SER A 112 19.22 -11.73 4.44
C SER A 112 18.71 -10.78 5.51
N HIS A 113 17.89 -9.78 5.14
CA HIS A 113 17.58 -8.68 6.04
C HIS A 113 16.44 -9.02 7.00
N GLN A 114 16.78 -9.28 8.27
CA GLN A 114 15.82 -9.31 9.35
C GLN A 114 15.60 -7.88 9.86
N PHE A 115 14.36 -7.40 9.84
CA PHE A 115 13.99 -6.07 10.31
C PHE A 115 13.37 -6.16 11.70
N TRP A 116 13.81 -5.30 12.61
CA TRP A 116 13.12 -5.11 13.89
C TRP A 116 11.73 -4.53 13.67
N THR A 117 10.78 -4.98 14.48
CA THR A 117 9.43 -4.40 14.53
C THR A 117 9.18 -3.76 15.89
N SER A 118 8.18 -2.90 15.98
CA SER A 118 7.69 -2.35 17.26
C SER A 118 6.92 -3.39 18.10
N THR A 119 6.62 -4.57 17.55
CA THR A 119 5.81 -5.59 18.20
C THR A 119 6.57 -6.36 19.29
N VAL A 120 6.03 -6.32 20.50
CA VAL A 120 6.47 -7.09 21.66
C VAL A 120 5.54 -8.28 21.87
N SER A 121 6.07 -9.43 22.29
CA SER A 121 5.25 -10.62 22.53
C SER A 121 4.31 -10.43 23.71
N THR A 122 3.03 -10.78 23.52
CA THR A 122 1.99 -10.71 24.56
C THR A 122 2.19 -11.75 25.67
N THR A 123 2.95 -12.82 25.39
CA THR A 123 3.22 -13.90 26.36
C THR A 123 4.53 -13.70 27.12
N ASN A 124 5.45 -12.87 26.59
CA ASN A 124 6.72 -12.55 27.25
C ASN A 124 7.26 -11.21 26.73
N ALA A 125 7.23 -10.18 27.57
CA ALA A 125 7.67 -8.83 27.20
C ALA A 125 9.17 -8.72 26.85
N ALA A 126 10.01 -9.70 27.18
CA ALA A 126 11.41 -9.75 26.76
C ALA A 126 11.60 -10.22 25.31
N LYS A 127 10.55 -10.77 24.69
CA LYS A 127 10.58 -11.25 23.30
C LYS A 127 10.09 -10.17 22.35
N LEU A 128 10.93 -9.86 21.36
CA LEU A 128 10.71 -8.81 20.37
C LEU A 128 10.61 -9.45 18.99
N ALA A 129 9.67 -8.97 18.19
CA ALA A 129 9.46 -9.51 16.86
C ALA A 129 10.44 -8.94 15.83
N TRP A 130 10.71 -9.76 14.83
CA TRP A 130 11.34 -9.37 13.59
C TRP A 130 10.59 -10.00 12.43
N PHE A 131 10.72 -9.40 11.25
CA PHE A 131 10.23 -9.96 9.99
C PHE A 131 11.28 -9.84 8.90
N ARG A 132 11.05 -10.54 7.80
CA ARG A 132 11.78 -10.43 6.53
C ARG A 132 10.77 -10.21 5.41
N LEU A 133 11.26 -9.68 4.30
CA LEU A 133 10.47 -9.50 3.09
C LEU A 133 10.05 -10.85 2.47
N ASP A 134 10.82 -11.93 2.68
CA ASP A 134 10.43 -13.29 2.29
C ASP A 134 9.21 -13.85 3.06
N GLY A 135 8.69 -13.08 4.03
CA GLY A 135 7.55 -13.44 4.85
C GLY A 135 7.86 -14.17 6.15
N SER A 136 9.12 -14.55 6.36
CA SER A 136 9.54 -15.14 7.62
C SER A 136 9.48 -14.12 8.74
N SER A 137 8.91 -14.52 9.88
CA SER A 137 8.90 -13.72 11.10
C SER A 137 9.03 -14.62 12.32
N ASN A 138 9.58 -14.06 13.40
CA ASN A 138 9.62 -14.75 14.68
C ASN A 138 9.81 -13.75 15.82
N PHE A 139 9.71 -14.26 17.04
CA PHE A 139 10.06 -13.56 18.27
C PHE A 139 11.40 -14.05 18.80
N VAL A 140 12.22 -13.12 19.28
CA VAL A 140 13.53 -13.44 19.86
C VAL A 140 13.73 -12.64 21.14
N ILE A 141 14.44 -13.21 22.12
CA ILE A 141 15.02 -12.42 23.21
C ILE A 141 16.27 -11.77 22.63
N PRO A 142 16.28 -10.45 22.38
CA PRO A 142 17.28 -9.81 21.53
C PRO A 142 18.69 -9.91 22.13
N GLY A 143 18.86 -9.92 23.45
CA GLY A 143 20.18 -9.75 24.08
C GLY A 143 20.89 -8.53 23.48
N THR A 144 22.09 -8.73 22.93
CA THR A 144 22.86 -7.73 22.16
C THR A 144 22.73 -7.85 20.64
N SER A 145 21.81 -8.71 20.16
CA SER A 145 21.63 -8.97 18.73
C SER A 145 21.25 -7.69 17.99
N LYS A 146 21.91 -7.47 16.86
CA LYS A 146 21.61 -6.37 15.95
C LYS A 146 20.82 -6.91 14.75
N LYS A 147 19.81 -6.14 14.34
CA LYS A 147 19.01 -6.38 13.13
C LYS A 147 18.78 -5.05 12.42
N TYR A 148 18.28 -5.11 11.20
CA TYR A 148 18.04 -3.92 10.41
C TYR A 148 16.89 -3.09 10.97
N ALA A 149 16.99 -1.78 10.88
CA ALA A 149 15.92 -0.85 11.21
C ALA A 149 15.33 -0.26 9.93
N TRP A 150 14.01 -0.32 9.80
CA TRP A 150 13.29 0.22 8.67
C TRP A 150 12.02 0.91 9.18
N ALA A 151 11.85 2.17 8.77
CA ALA A 151 10.83 3.04 9.34
C ALA A 151 9.61 3.17 8.42
N VAL A 152 8.46 3.32 9.08
CA VAL A 152 7.16 3.65 8.50
C VAL A 152 6.55 4.84 9.22
N THR A 153 5.59 5.48 8.58
CA THR A 153 4.71 6.49 9.18
C THR A 153 3.26 6.17 8.86
N ASP A 154 2.34 6.63 9.69
CA ASP A 154 0.92 6.26 9.59
C ASP A 154 0.24 7.01 8.43
N GLY A 155 -0.56 6.27 7.65
CA GLY A 155 -1.35 6.81 6.56
C GLY A 155 -0.56 7.19 5.30
N ASP A 156 -1.27 7.79 4.37
CA ASP A 156 -0.73 8.33 3.13
C ASP A 156 -0.24 9.78 3.33
N VAL A 157 0.98 9.90 3.83
CA VAL A 157 1.55 11.21 4.21
C VAL A 157 1.94 12.06 3.00
N ALA A 158 2.12 11.44 1.83
CA ALA A 158 2.53 12.12 0.61
C ALA A 158 1.38 12.27 -0.40
N GLY A 159 0.13 11.95 -0.03
CA GLY A 159 -1.03 12.03 -0.91
C GLY A 159 -0.86 11.18 -2.17
N LEU A 160 -0.19 10.04 -2.04
CA LEU A 160 0.16 9.12 -3.12
C LEU A 160 -1.09 8.39 -3.65
N LYS A 161 -2.07 8.15 -2.79
CA LYS A 161 -3.37 7.60 -3.16
C LYS A 161 -4.18 8.70 -3.83
N VAL A 162 -4.36 8.56 -5.14
CA VAL A 162 -5.33 9.36 -5.88
C VAL A 162 -6.70 8.72 -5.68
N ASP A 163 -7.57 9.36 -4.90
CA ASP A 163 -8.96 8.93 -4.78
C ASP A 163 -9.61 8.95 -6.17
N VAL A 164 -9.97 7.76 -6.64
CA VAL A 164 -10.73 7.63 -7.88
C VAL A 164 -12.10 8.27 -7.65
N PRO A 165 -12.52 9.25 -8.47
CA PRO A 165 -13.85 9.85 -8.34
C PRO A 165 -14.93 8.77 -8.33
N GLU A 166 -15.96 8.95 -7.49
CA GLU A 166 -17.02 7.97 -7.24
C GLU A 166 -17.42 7.20 -8.52
N PRO A 167 -17.45 5.86 -8.44
CA PRO A 167 -17.33 5.03 -9.62
C PRO A 167 -18.52 5.28 -10.53
N ALA A 168 -18.24 5.22 -11.84
CA ALA A 168 -19.22 5.31 -12.91
C ALA A 168 -20.49 4.47 -12.67
N THR A 169 -20.50 3.50 -11.75
CA THR A 169 -21.65 2.76 -11.21
C THR A 169 -22.91 3.60 -10.93
N ILE A 170 -22.82 4.79 -10.31
CA ILE A 170 -24.02 5.64 -10.10
C ILE A 170 -24.52 6.19 -11.43
N ALA A 171 -23.60 6.64 -12.29
CA ALA A 171 -23.94 7.10 -13.64
C ALA A 171 -24.55 5.96 -14.47
N MET A 172 -24.00 4.76 -14.38
CA MET A 172 -24.46 3.53 -15.03
C MET A 172 -25.85 3.12 -14.56
N PHE A 173 -26.06 3.12 -13.24
CA PHE A 173 -27.36 2.82 -12.63
C PHE A 173 -28.40 3.85 -13.08
N SER A 174 -28.04 5.14 -13.04
CA SER A 174 -28.89 6.24 -13.49
C SER A 174 -29.24 6.14 -14.98
N LEU A 175 -28.26 5.82 -15.83
CA LEU A 175 -28.44 5.62 -17.27
C LEU A 175 -29.29 4.38 -17.58
N ALA A 176 -29.10 3.28 -16.84
CA ALA A 176 -29.90 2.07 -16.98
C ALA A 176 -31.38 2.34 -16.60
N LEU A 177 -31.62 3.02 -15.48
CA LEU A 177 -32.96 3.44 -15.05
C LEU A 177 -33.62 4.37 -16.08
N ALA A 178 -32.87 5.36 -16.60
CA ALA A 178 -33.36 6.25 -17.64
C ALA A 178 -33.73 5.49 -18.93
N GLY A 179 -32.90 4.52 -19.34
CA GLY A 179 -33.17 3.64 -20.48
C GLY A 179 -34.42 2.78 -20.29
N PHE A 180 -34.62 2.19 -19.10
CA PHE A 180 -35.83 1.42 -18.78
C PHE A 180 -37.09 2.30 -18.78
N ALA A 181 -37.02 3.51 -18.20
CA ALA A 181 -38.13 4.45 -18.22
C ALA A 181 -38.50 4.88 -19.65
N TYR A 182 -37.50 5.14 -20.49
CA TYR A 182 -37.69 5.47 -21.90
C TYR A 182 -38.35 4.33 -22.68
N ARG A 183 -37.89 3.08 -22.48
CA ARG A 183 -38.47 1.89 -23.11
C ARG A 183 -39.93 1.66 -22.70
N ARG A 184 -40.26 1.86 -21.42
CA ARG A 184 -41.64 1.75 -20.93
C ARG A 184 -42.58 2.75 -21.61
N LYS A 185 -42.10 3.98 -21.87
CA LYS A 185 -42.89 5.02 -22.54
C LYS A 185 -43.17 4.69 -24.03
N GLN A 186 -42.25 3.98 -24.68
CA GLN A 186 -42.42 3.53 -26.08
C GLN A 186 -43.45 2.41 -26.23
N LEU A 187 -43.59 1.53 -25.23
CA LEU A 187 -44.53 0.40 -25.27
C LEU A 187 -45.98 0.79 -24.95
N ASN A 188 -46.19 1.97 -24.36
CA ASN A 188 -47.52 2.47 -23.97
C ASN A 188 -48.11 3.46 -25.01
N LYS A 189 -47.61 3.43 -26.25
CA LYS A 189 -48.15 4.17 -27.41
C LYS A 189 -48.58 3.16 -28.47
#